data_AF-A0A3D1LCA2-F1
#
_entry.id   AF-A0A3D1LCA2-F1
#
_cell.length_a   1.000
_cell.length_b   1.000
_cell.length_c   1.000
_cell.angle_alpha   90.00
_cell.angle_beta   90.00
_cell.angle_gamma   90.00
#
_symmetry.space_group_name_H-M   'P 1'
#
loop_
_entity.id
_entity.type
_entity.pdbx_description
1 polymer ?
#
loop_
_entity_poly.entity_id
_entity_poly.type
_entity_poly.pdbx_seq_one_letter_code
_entity_poly.pdbx_strand_id
1 'polypeptide(L)'
;MLMSMQSLCGEPVSMWLPERYKTPGTSTYVQGVEVGLDYMGVVPEGFDTIHLPEAEYLQFRGQPFREEDYCEAIRTVQALMDSYDPAYLGYRWDDENPRIQLEPRGARGYIELRAVRRVCE
;
A
#
# COMPACT_ATOMS: atom_id res chain seq x y z
N MET A 1 16.26 -7.24 -6.89
CA MET A 1 16.37 -5.99 -7.64
C MET A 1 15.66 -4.83 -6.94
N LEU A 2 14.40 -4.97 -6.48
CA LEU A 2 13.80 -3.94 -5.61
C LEU A 2 14.55 -3.77 -4.27
N MET A 3 14.94 -4.90 -3.65
CA MET A 3 15.72 -4.90 -2.39
C MET A 3 17.13 -4.26 -2.49
N SER A 4 17.62 -3.90 -3.70
CA SER A 4 18.90 -3.20 -3.85
C SER A 4 18.76 -1.67 -3.89
N MET A 5 17.54 -1.14 -3.90
CA MET A 5 17.28 0.29 -3.78
C MET A 5 17.06 0.67 -2.31
N GLN A 6 17.57 1.84 -1.91
CA GLN A 6 17.42 2.32 -0.54
C GLN A 6 16.00 2.88 -0.36
N SER A 7 15.11 2.06 0.23
CA SER A 7 13.72 2.44 0.50
C SER A 7 13.64 3.43 1.65
N LEU A 8 12.82 4.47 1.52
CA LEU A 8 12.49 5.39 2.61
C LEU A 8 11.84 4.68 3.80
N CYS A 9 10.93 3.74 3.53
CA CYS A 9 10.25 2.96 4.56
C CYS A 9 11.00 1.69 4.97
N GLY A 10 12.20 1.46 4.42
CA GLY A 10 13.06 0.31 4.77
C GLY A 10 12.59 -1.03 4.19
N GLU A 11 11.50 -1.06 3.43
CA GLU A 11 11.02 -2.24 2.71
C GLU A 11 10.36 -1.85 1.37
N PRO A 12 10.29 -2.76 0.39
CA PRO A 12 9.42 -2.55 -0.78
C PRO A 12 7.95 -2.60 -0.37
N VAL A 13 7.12 -1.91 -1.14
CA VAL A 13 5.67 -1.92 -0.97
C VAL A 13 4.98 -2.44 -2.22
N SER A 14 3.85 -3.09 -2.03
CA SER A 14 2.92 -3.37 -3.09
C SER A 14 1.77 -2.36 -3.06
N MET A 15 1.21 -2.03 -4.21
CA MET A 15 0.08 -1.11 -4.30
C MET A 15 -0.97 -1.60 -5.28
N TRP A 16 -2.24 -1.34 -4.96
CA TRP A 16 -3.33 -1.40 -5.95
C TRP A 16 -3.59 0.02 -6.45
N LEU A 17 -3.28 0.27 -7.72
CA LEU A 17 -3.40 1.57 -8.35
C LEU A 17 -4.84 1.85 -8.83
N PRO A 18 -5.41 3.00 -8.47
CA PRO A 18 -6.59 3.58 -9.12
C PRO A 18 -6.36 3.77 -10.62
N GLU A 19 -7.44 3.77 -11.40
CA GLU A 19 -7.37 3.81 -12.87
C GLU A 19 -6.55 5.00 -13.41
N ARG A 20 -6.64 6.16 -12.75
CA ARG A 20 -5.90 7.37 -13.13
C ARG A 20 -4.37 7.24 -13.09
N TYR A 21 -3.86 6.29 -12.31
CA TYR A 21 -2.43 6.05 -12.13
C TYR A 21 -1.92 4.86 -12.93
N LYS A 22 -2.82 4.14 -13.60
CA LYS A 22 -2.45 2.98 -14.40
C LYS A 22 -2.06 3.42 -15.81
N THR A 23 -0.90 2.97 -16.25
CA THR A 23 -0.55 3.01 -17.66
C THR A 23 -1.51 2.09 -18.43
N PRO A 24 -2.13 2.53 -19.54
CA PRO A 24 -3.04 1.68 -20.30
C PRO A 24 -2.41 0.34 -20.68
N GLY A 25 -3.09 -0.75 -20.37
CA GLY A 25 -2.61 -2.12 -20.64
C GLY A 25 -1.69 -2.71 -19.56
N THR A 26 -1.46 -2.03 -18.43
CA THR A 26 -0.68 -2.57 -17.30
C THR A 26 -1.57 -3.07 -16.15
N SER A 27 -0.94 -3.76 -15.18
CA SER A 27 -1.61 -4.29 -14.01
C SER A 27 -2.11 -3.19 -13.06
N THR A 28 -3.19 -3.48 -12.34
CA THR A 28 -3.65 -2.69 -11.18
C THR A 28 -2.72 -2.89 -9.98
N TYR A 29 -2.20 -4.10 -9.79
CA TYR A 29 -1.27 -4.42 -8.69
C TYR A 29 0.17 -4.21 -9.15
N VAL A 30 0.91 -3.40 -8.41
CA VAL A 30 2.31 -3.06 -8.70
C VAL A 30 3.18 -3.22 -7.46
N GLN A 31 4.49 -3.34 -7.67
CA GLN A 31 5.49 -3.38 -6.60
C GLN A 31 6.56 -2.33 -6.85
N GLY A 32 6.96 -1.64 -5.79
CA GLY A 32 7.91 -0.55 -5.90
C GLY A 32 8.67 -0.32 -4.59
N VAL A 33 9.58 0.64 -4.67
CA VAL A 33 10.34 1.14 -3.52
C VAL A 33 10.08 2.63 -3.44
N GLU A 34 9.75 3.10 -2.24
CA GLU A 34 9.54 4.52 -1.99
C GLU A 34 10.91 5.22 -1.91
N VAL A 35 11.05 6.32 -2.66
CA VAL A 35 12.26 7.15 -2.71
C VAL A 35 11.89 8.61 -2.46
N GLY A 36 12.86 9.41 -2.05
CA GLY A 36 12.67 10.86 -1.87
C GLY A 36 12.22 11.55 -3.15
N LEU A 37 11.49 12.66 -3.04
CA LEU A 37 11.07 13.47 -4.18
C LEU A 37 12.26 14.05 -4.97
N ASP A 38 13.42 14.15 -4.34
CA ASP A 38 14.70 14.59 -4.90
C ASP A 38 15.60 13.41 -5.33
N TYR A 39 15.06 12.19 -5.43
CA TYR A 39 15.83 11.02 -5.83
C TYR A 39 16.37 11.17 -7.26
N MET A 40 17.70 11.25 -7.36
CA MET A 40 18.45 11.37 -8.63
C MET A 40 19.11 10.05 -9.06
N GLY A 41 18.77 8.93 -8.42
CA GLY A 41 19.36 7.63 -8.72
C GLY A 41 18.81 7.02 -10.01
N VAL A 42 19.50 5.99 -10.51
CA VAL A 42 19.11 5.32 -11.76
C VAL A 42 17.88 4.45 -11.53
N VAL A 43 16.86 4.62 -12.37
CA VAL A 43 15.71 3.72 -12.46
C VAL A 43 16.13 2.51 -13.30
N PRO A 44 16.04 1.27 -12.79
CA PRO A 44 16.41 0.08 -13.55
C PRO A 44 15.60 -0.07 -14.85
N GLU A 45 16.18 -0.71 -15.85
CA GLU A 45 15.47 -1.01 -17.09
C GLU A 45 14.18 -1.83 -16.81
N GLY A 46 13.07 -1.42 -17.44
CA GLY A 46 11.76 -2.03 -17.23
C GLY A 46 10.99 -1.54 -16.00
N PHE A 47 11.53 -0.56 -15.26
CA PHE A 47 10.86 0.11 -14.15
C PHE A 47 10.43 1.53 -14.56
N ASP A 48 9.44 2.06 -13.85
CA ASP A 48 8.94 3.41 -14.03
C ASP A 48 8.82 4.11 -12.68
N THR A 49 8.70 5.44 -12.71
CA THR A 49 8.50 6.28 -11.53
C THR A 49 7.10 6.84 -11.52
N ILE A 50 6.45 6.79 -10.36
CA ILE A 50 5.14 7.41 -10.13
C ILE A 50 5.24 8.41 -8.98
N HIS A 51 4.67 9.58 -9.17
CA HIS A 51 4.49 10.57 -8.11
C HIS A 51 3.07 10.47 -7.55
N LEU A 52 2.96 10.15 -6.27
CA LEU A 52 1.67 10.10 -5.57
C LEU A 52 1.52 11.34 -4.69
N PRO A 53 0.36 12.00 -4.68
CA PRO A 53 0.11 13.12 -3.78
C PRO A 53 0.00 12.64 -2.33
N GLU A 54 0.15 13.57 -1.40
CA GLU A 54 -0.17 13.33 0.01
C GLU A 54 -1.63 12.88 0.16
N ALA A 55 -1.85 11.87 1.01
CA ALA A 55 -3.17 11.34 1.32
C ALA A 55 -3.22 10.82 2.77
N GLU A 56 -4.42 10.82 3.35
CA GLU A 56 -4.67 10.21 4.65
C GLU A 56 -5.03 8.72 4.48
N TYR A 57 -4.58 7.87 5.40
CA TYR A 57 -4.78 6.43 5.35
C TYR A 57 -5.25 5.88 6.71
N LEU A 58 -6.16 4.90 6.65
CA LEU A 58 -6.37 3.99 7.77
C LEU A 58 -5.45 2.78 7.61
N GLN A 59 -4.64 2.52 8.64
CA GLN A 59 -3.75 1.37 8.70
C GLN A 59 -4.45 0.21 9.41
N PHE A 60 -4.59 -0.92 8.70
CA PHE A 60 -5.06 -2.17 9.25
C PHE A 60 -3.87 -3.08 9.52
N ARG A 61 -3.80 -3.62 10.74
CA ARG A 61 -2.73 -4.52 11.17
C ARG A 61 -3.30 -5.79 11.79
N GLY A 62 -2.91 -6.93 11.25
CA GLY A 62 -3.21 -8.24 11.80
C GLY A 62 -2.31 -8.61 12.97
N GLN A 63 -2.66 -9.69 13.66
CA GLN A 63 -1.80 -10.30 14.68
C GLN A 63 -0.52 -10.88 14.04
N PRO A 64 0.55 -11.09 14.84
CA PRO A 64 1.67 -11.90 14.42
C PRO A 64 1.22 -13.30 13.96
N PHE A 65 1.89 -13.85 12.96
CA PHE A 65 1.55 -15.13 12.33
C PHE A 65 2.84 -15.92 12.00
N ARG A 66 2.73 -17.22 11.74
CA ARG A 66 3.86 -18.02 11.25
C ARG A 66 4.08 -17.71 9.78
N GLU A 67 5.32 -17.63 9.30
CA GLU A 67 5.59 -17.17 7.93
C GLU A 67 4.84 -17.99 6.85
N GLU A 68 4.62 -19.29 7.07
CA GLU A 68 3.82 -20.15 6.17
C GLU A 68 2.32 -19.79 6.09
N ASP A 69 1.79 -19.11 7.11
CA ASP A 69 0.37 -18.76 7.22
C ASP A 69 0.05 -17.37 6.63
N TYR A 70 1.00 -16.75 5.91
CA TYR A 70 0.87 -15.39 5.37
C TYR A 70 -0.42 -15.17 4.56
N CYS A 71 -0.82 -16.16 3.76
CA CYS A 71 -2.05 -16.11 2.98
C CYS A 71 -3.30 -15.91 3.85
N GLU A 72 -3.36 -16.56 5.01
CA GLU A 72 -4.48 -16.42 5.94
C GLU A 72 -4.44 -15.09 6.67
N ALA A 73 -3.26 -14.63 7.07
CA ALA A 73 -3.07 -13.32 7.68
C ALA A 73 -3.53 -12.19 6.74
N ILE A 74 -3.18 -12.27 5.45
CA ILE A 74 -3.62 -11.32 4.42
C ILE A 74 -5.15 -11.31 4.31
N ARG A 75 -5.76 -12.48 4.09
CA ARG A 75 -7.23 -12.61 3.94
C ARG A 75 -7.99 -12.08 5.14
N THR A 76 -7.48 -12.33 6.35
CA THR A 76 -8.11 -11.89 7.61
C THR A 76 -8.16 -10.37 7.69
N VAL A 77 -7.03 -9.70 7.41
CA VAL A 77 -6.97 -8.24 7.43
C VAL A 77 -7.81 -7.63 6.32
N GLN A 78 -7.80 -8.20 5.12
CA GLN A 78 -8.61 -7.70 4.01
C GLN A 78 -10.11 -7.84 4.31
N ALA A 79 -10.57 -8.96 4.85
CA ALA A 79 -11.96 -9.14 5.26
C ALA A 79 -12.40 -8.14 6.35
N LEU A 80 -11.51 -7.87 7.32
CA LEU A 80 -11.77 -6.84 8.33
C LEU A 80 -11.87 -5.45 7.69
N MET A 81 -10.92 -5.11 6.82
CA MET A 81 -10.88 -3.81 6.15
C MET A 81 -12.08 -3.59 5.22
N ASP A 82 -12.55 -4.63 4.54
CA ASP A 82 -13.71 -4.55 3.63
C ASP A 82 -15.04 -4.42 4.37
N SER A 83 -15.12 -4.91 5.62
CA SER A 83 -16.30 -4.79 6.48
C SER A 83 -16.31 -3.55 7.38
N TYR A 84 -15.21 -2.78 7.40
CA TYR A 84 -15.07 -1.61 8.24
C TYR A 84 -15.79 -0.38 7.66
N ASP A 85 -16.56 0.31 8.50
CA ASP A 85 -17.16 1.61 8.16
C ASP A 85 -16.34 2.77 8.74
N PRO A 86 -15.60 3.53 7.91
CA PRO A 86 -14.79 4.65 8.37
C PRO A 86 -15.63 5.87 8.79
N ALA A 87 -16.94 5.90 8.52
CA ALA A 87 -17.81 7.01 8.87
C ALA A 87 -17.90 7.25 10.39
N TYR A 88 -17.78 6.19 11.20
CA TYR A 88 -17.69 6.30 12.65
C TYR A 88 -16.51 7.17 13.13
N LEU A 89 -15.44 7.25 12.32
CA LEU A 89 -14.27 8.10 12.59
C LEU A 89 -14.37 9.47 11.90
N GLY A 90 -15.47 9.79 11.22
CA GLY A 90 -15.62 11.01 10.42
C GLY A 90 -14.91 10.94 9.06
N TYR A 91 -14.68 9.73 8.54
CA TYR A 91 -13.97 9.49 7.29
C TYR A 91 -14.85 8.77 6.27
N ARG A 92 -14.50 8.90 4.99
CA ARG A 92 -15.00 8.06 3.89
C ARG A 92 -13.83 7.45 3.13
N TRP A 93 -14.06 6.32 2.48
CA TRP A 93 -13.06 5.72 1.60
C TRP A 93 -12.67 6.65 0.45
N ASP A 94 -11.38 6.64 0.13
CA ASP A 94 -10.80 7.40 -0.98
C ASP A 94 -10.30 6.47 -2.07
N ASP A 95 -11.14 6.18 -3.05
CA ASP A 95 -10.81 5.27 -4.17
C ASP A 95 -9.91 5.94 -5.22
N GLU A 96 -9.55 7.20 -5.03
CA GLU A 96 -8.63 7.93 -5.91
C GLU A 96 -7.16 7.70 -5.52
N ASN A 97 -6.87 7.20 -4.33
CA ASN A 97 -5.52 6.92 -3.85
C ASN A 97 -5.28 5.41 -3.70
N PRO A 98 -4.05 4.92 -3.88
CA PRO A 98 -3.78 3.49 -3.89
C PRO A 98 -4.02 2.84 -2.54
N ARG A 99 -4.36 1.55 -2.54
CA ARG A 99 -4.16 0.72 -1.34
C ARG A 99 -2.69 0.33 -1.27
N ILE A 100 -2.10 0.37 -0.09
CA ILE A 100 -0.69 0.06 0.12
C ILE A 100 -0.59 -1.20 0.98
N GLN A 101 0.09 -2.22 0.45
CA GLN A 101 0.42 -3.45 1.15
C GLN A 101 1.90 -3.43 1.51
N LEU A 102 2.20 -3.61 2.80
CA LEU A 102 3.57 -3.86 3.23
C LEU A 102 3.89 -5.36 3.15
N GLU A 103 5.18 -5.69 3.24
CA GLU A 103 5.62 -7.09 3.24
C GLU A 103 4.91 -7.86 4.38
N PRO A 104 4.34 -9.05 4.11
CA PRO A 104 3.82 -9.89 5.18
C PRO A 104 5.00 -10.42 5.99
N ARG A 105 5.20 -9.87 7.20
CA ARG A 105 6.24 -10.34 8.12
C ARG A 105 5.60 -10.89 9.39
N GLY A 106 5.84 -12.17 9.67
CA GLY A 106 5.20 -12.91 10.76
C GLY A 106 5.33 -12.22 12.11
N ALA A 107 6.51 -11.73 12.47
CA ALA A 107 6.77 -11.09 13.76
C ALA A 107 6.00 -9.78 13.99
N ARG A 108 5.74 -8.99 12.92
CA ARG A 108 4.99 -7.73 13.03
C ARG A 108 3.52 -7.88 12.66
N GLY A 109 3.12 -8.99 12.07
CA GLY A 109 1.78 -9.14 11.49
C GLY A 109 1.68 -8.47 10.12
N TYR A 110 0.62 -8.81 9.39
CA TYR A 110 0.34 -8.24 8.08
C TYR A 110 -0.21 -6.81 8.24
N ILE A 111 0.26 -5.89 7.39
CA ILE A 111 -0.17 -4.48 7.40
C ILE A 111 -0.63 -4.08 6.01
N GLU A 112 -1.82 -3.50 5.93
CA GLU A 112 -2.38 -2.91 4.72
C GLU A 112 -3.01 -1.55 5.05
N LEU A 113 -2.82 -0.57 4.16
CA LEU A 113 -3.33 0.78 4.30
C LEU A 113 -4.37 1.05 3.22
N ARG A 114 -5.49 1.65 3.61
CA ARG A 114 -6.55 2.11 2.70
C ARG A 114 -6.79 3.60 2.86
N ALA A 115 -6.75 4.30 1.74
CA ALA A 115 -6.88 5.75 1.72
C ALA A 115 -8.26 6.20 2.18
N VAL A 116 -8.30 7.32 2.89
CA VAL A 116 -9.51 7.95 3.39
C VAL A 116 -9.50 9.45 3.17
N ARG A 117 -10.68 10.05 3.16
CA ARG A 117 -10.89 11.50 3.24
C ARG A 117 -11.80 11.83 4.39
N ARG A 118 -11.53 12.94 5.07
CA ARG A 118 -12.48 13.48 6.05
C ARG A 118 -13.80 13.79 5.37
N VAL A 119 -14.88 13.42 6.02
CA VAL A 119 -16.21 13.92 5.69
C VAL A 119 -16.29 15.28 6.38
N CYS A 120 -16.13 16.36 5.62
CA CYS A 120 -16.44 17.69 6.13
C CYS A 120 -17.96 17.75 6.40
N GLU A 121 -18.34 18.30 7.56
CA GLU A 121 -19.71 18.78 7.79
C GLU A 121 -20.07 19.91 6.82
#